data_AF-A0A7C1STA4-F1
#
_entry.id   AF-A0A7C1STA4-F1
#
_cell.length_a   1.000
_cell.length_b   1.000
_cell.length_c   1.000
_cell.angle_alpha   90.00
_cell.angle_beta   90.00
_cell.angle_gamma   90.00
#
_symmetry.space_group_name_H-M   'P 1'
#
loop_
_entity.id
_entity.type
_entity.pdbx_description
1 polymer ?
#
loop_
_entity_poly.entity_id
_entity_poly.type
_entity_poly.pdbx_seq_one_letter_code
_entity_poly.pdbx_strand_id
1 'polypeptide(L)' 'METVLKKKILPNDIRTQNPQVPWKAMAGMRDVLAHDYFGVNLNTIWITASEKIPSIKASLKHMLRK' A
#
# COMPACT_ATOMS: atom_id res chain seq x y z
N MET A 1 -19.22 3.60 21.18
CA MET A 1 -19.29 3.77 19.71
C MET A 1 -17.89 3.54 19.16
N GLU A 2 -17.60 2.31 18.74
CA GLU A 2 -16.37 2.02 17.99
C GLU A 2 -16.80 1.62 16.58
N THR A 3 -16.51 2.48 15.60
CA THR A 3 -16.59 2.10 14.20
C THR A 3 -15.52 1.06 13.94
N VAL A 4 -15.89 -0.22 13.97
CA VAL A 4 -15.08 -1.31 13.43
C VAL A 4 -14.76 -0.94 11.99
N LEU A 5 -13.51 -0.59 11.72
CA LEU A 5 -13.02 -0.25 10.39
C LEU A 5 -13.34 -1.42 9.45
N LYS A 6 -14.37 -1.26 8.64
CA LYS A 6 -14.78 -2.22 7.62
C LYS A 6 -13.57 -2.45 6.70
N LYS A 7 -12.89 -3.59 6.87
CA LYS A 7 -11.71 -3.96 6.08
C LYS A 7 -12.14 -4.04 4.61
N LYS A 8 -11.82 -3.02 3.82
CA LYS A 8 -12.04 -3.05 2.37
C LYS A 8 -11.00 -4.00 1.78
N ILE A 9 -11.41 -5.24 1.54
CA ILE A 9 -10.58 -6.26 0.89
C ILE A 9 -10.77 -6.07 -0.61
N LEU A 10 -9.66 -5.78 -1.32
CA LEU A 10 -9.67 -5.78 -2.77
C LEU A 10 -9.79 -7.24 -3.25
N PRO A 11 -10.72 -7.54 -4.19
CA PRO A 11 -10.81 -8.84 -4.82
C PRO A 11 -9.46 -9.37 -5.34
N ASN A 12 -9.27 -10.69 -5.25
CA ASN A 12 -7.99 -11.32 -5.61
C ASN A 12 -7.68 -11.21 -7.11
N ASP A 13 -8.70 -11.30 -7.96
CA ASP A 13 -8.59 -11.11 -9.41
C ASP A 13 -7.96 -9.76 -9.78
N ILE A 14 -8.36 -8.67 -9.11
CA ILE A 14 -7.78 -7.34 -9.35
C ILE A 14 -6.28 -7.34 -9.03
N ARG A 15 -5.89 -7.99 -7.92
CA ARG A 15 -4.48 -8.09 -7.52
C ARG A 15 -3.67 -8.95 -8.48
N THR A 16 -4.23 -10.09 -8.89
CA THR A 16 -3.59 -11.03 -9.82
C THR A 16 -3.43 -10.44 -11.22
N GLN A 17 -4.40 -9.65 -11.69
CA GLN A 17 -4.34 -8.97 -12.98
C GLN A 17 -3.39 -7.76 -12.98
N ASN A 18 -2.98 -7.27 -11.79
CA ASN A 18 -2.11 -6.11 -11.64
C ASN A 18 -0.89 -6.41 -10.75
N PRO A 19 -0.01 -7.36 -11.14
CA PRO A 19 1.16 -7.75 -10.35
C PRO A 19 2.25 -6.67 -10.27
N GLN A 20 2.20 -5.66 -11.15
CA GLN A 20 3.09 -4.49 -11.10
C GLN A 20 2.87 -3.60 -9.87
N VAL A 21 1.71 -3.73 -9.21
CA VAL A 21 1.43 -3.03 -7.96
C VAL A 21 1.89 -3.92 -6.81
N PRO A 22 2.77 -3.45 -5.90
CA PRO A 22 3.36 -4.27 -4.84
C PRO A 22 2.41 -4.43 -3.64
N TRP A 23 1.25 -5.07 -3.87
CA TRP A 23 0.15 -5.17 -2.89
C TRP A 23 0.57 -5.67 -1.50
N LYS A 24 1.39 -6.72 -1.46
CA LYS A 24 1.86 -7.32 -0.20
C LYS A 24 2.78 -6.37 0.56
N ALA A 25 3.67 -5.67 -0.13
CA ALA A 25 4.58 -4.71 0.48
C ALA A 25 3.80 -3.50 1.04
N MET A 26 2.78 -3.02 0.32
CA MET A 26 1.92 -1.93 0.79
C MET A 26 1.16 -2.31 2.07
N ALA A 27 0.60 -3.53 2.10
CA ALA A 27 -0.08 -4.04 3.29
C ALA A 27 0.89 -4.18 4.47
N GLY A 28 2.06 -4.80 4.25
CA GLY A 28 3.06 -4.97 5.30
C GLY A 28 3.57 -3.64 5.86
N MET A 29 3.87 -2.66 5.01
CA MET A 29 4.33 -1.35 5.46
C MET A 29 3.26 -0.59 6.24
N ARG A 30 1.98 -0.70 5.83
CA ARG A 30 0.86 -0.17 6.63
C ARG A 30 0.82 -0.82 8.01
N ASP A 31 0.93 -2.14 8.08
CA ASP A 31 0.80 -2.87 9.34
C ASP A 31 1.94 -2.50 10.30
N VAL A 32 3.18 -2.39 9.79
CA VAL A 32 4.32 -1.87 10.57
C VAL A 32 4.09 -0.44 11.04
N LEU A 33 3.61 0.46 10.18
CA LEU A 33 3.36 1.85 10.56
C LEU A 33 2.18 2.02 11.52
N ALA A 34 1.23 1.09 11.54
CA ALA A 34 0.07 1.14 12.43
C ALA A 34 0.38 0.60 13.83
N HIS A 35 1.28 -0.39 13.93
CA HIS A 35 1.49 -1.14 15.16
C HIS A 35 2.91 -1.01 15.75
N ASP A 36 3.94 -0.86 14.90
CA ASP A 36 5.35 -0.91 15.29
C ASP A 36 6.13 0.34 14.83
N TYR A 37 5.45 1.49 14.75
CA TYR A 37 6.01 2.72 14.15
C TYR A 37 7.27 3.24 14.85
N PHE A 38 7.49 2.90 16.12
CA PHE A 38 8.67 3.32 16.88
C PHE A 38 9.98 2.74 16.34
N GLY A 39 9.94 1.60 15.65
CA GLY A 39 11.13 0.90 15.15
C GLY A 39 11.43 1.14 13.67
N VAL A 40 10.72 2.06 13.01
CA VAL A 40 10.85 2.21 11.55
C VAL A 40 12.13 2.94 11.16
N ASN A 41 12.76 2.45 10.08
CA ASN A 41 13.88 3.14 9.47
C ASN A 41 13.38 4.35 8.68
N LEU A 42 13.69 5.57 9.14
CA LEU A 42 13.24 6.81 8.52
C LEU A 42 13.71 6.99 7.07
N ASN A 43 14.89 6.48 6.71
CA ASN A 43 15.35 6.49 5.33
C ASN A 43 14.45 5.62 4.43
N THR A 44 14.03 4.45 4.93
CA THR A 44 13.05 3.60 4.24
C THR A 44 11.69 4.30 4.09
N ILE A 45 11.24 5.02 5.12
CA ILE A 45 10.00 5.81 5.05
C ILE A 45 10.13 6.90 3.99
N TRP A 46 11.23 7.65 4.02
CA TRP A 46 11.48 8.74 3.09
C TRP A 46 11.48 8.26 1.65
N ILE A 47 12.32 7.28 1.30
CA ILE A 47 12.38 6.70 -0.05
C ILE A 47 11.01 6.16 -0.50
N THR A 48 10.29 5.49 0.41
CA THR A 48 8.97 4.97 0.07
C THR A 48 7.99 6.10 -0.26
N ALA A 49 7.97 7.15 0.56
CA ALA A 49 7.09 8.29 0.37
C ALA A 49 7.45 9.14 -0.86
N SER A 50 8.73 9.40 -1.08
CA SER A 50 9.21 10.30 -2.13
C SER A 50 9.33 9.63 -3.50
N GLU A 51 9.60 8.33 -3.57
CA GLU A 51 9.88 7.64 -4.84
C GLU A 51 8.88 6.52 -5.14
N LYS A 52 8.63 5.63 -4.18
CA LYS A 52 7.83 4.43 -4.43
C LYS A 52 6.34 4.75 -4.54
N ILE A 53 5.80 5.57 -3.64
CA ILE A 53 4.37 5.96 -3.65
C ILE A 53 3.99 6.67 -4.96
N PRO A 54 4.75 7.65 -5.48
CA PRO A 54 4.48 8.25 -6.79
C PRO A 54 4.45 7.24 -7.94
N SER A 55 5.40 6.30 -7.96
CA SER A 55 5.44 5.23 -8.97
C SER A 55 4.21 4.31 -8.86
N ILE A 56 3.84 3.89 -7.65
CA ILE A 56 2.64 3.08 -7.40
C ILE A 56 1.38 3.84 -7.82
N LYS A 57 1.29 5.15 -7.54
CA LYS A 57 0.17 6.00 -7.95
C LYS A 57 0.03 6.03 -9.47
N ALA A 58 1.13 6.06 -10.22
CA ALA A 58 1.08 5.99 -11.68
C ALA A 58 0.55 4.63 -12.16
N SER A 59 1.01 3.52 -11.58
CA SER A 59 0.52 2.17 -11.88
C SER A 59 -0.98 2.01 -11.59
N LEU A 60 -1.46 2.57 -10.47
CA LEU A 60 -2.88 2.56 -10.12
C LEU A 60 -3.73 3.40 -11.07
N LYS A 61 -3.23 4.58 -11.49
CA LYS A 61 -3.92 5.38 -12.51
C LYS A 61 -4.03 4.65 -13.84
N HIS A 62 -3.00 3.90 -14.23
CA HIS A 62 -3.07 3.08 -15.44
C HIS A 62 -4.11 1.97 -15.31
N MET A 63 -4.16 1.29 -14.17
CA MET A 63 -5.16 0.26 -13.88
C MET A 63 -6.60 0.80 -13.95
N LEU A 64 -6.85 2.00 -13.41
CA LEU A 64 -8.19 2.61 -13.38
C LEU A 64 -8.66 3.19 -14.73
N ARG A 65 -7.77 3.30 -15.71
CA ARG A 65 -8.08 3.81 -17.06
C ARG A 65 -8.36 2.69 -18.07
N LYS A 66 -8.19 1.44 -17.68
CA LYS A 66 -8.69 0.27 -18.42
C LYS A 66 -10.16 0.08 -18.10
#